data_AF-I4FRG1-F1
#
_entry.id   AF-I4FRG1-F1
#
_cell.length_a   1.000
_cell.length_b   1.000
_cell.length_c   1.000
_cell.angle_alpha   90.00
_cell.angle_beta   90.00
_cell.angle_gamma   90.00
#
_symmetry.space_group_name_H-M   'P 1'
#
loop_
_entity.id
_entity.type
_entity.pdbx_description
1 polymer ?
#
loop_
_entity_poly.entity_id
_entity_poly.type
_entity_poly.pdbx_seq_one_letter_code
_entity_poly.pdbx_strand_id
1 'polypeptide(L)'
;MVSQGECLRQHSAETFQRLWQAISFWQCYFWVSDGNPVYPIFIPDGDQIVSKTYRTRVEGENTRLRHYLARLHRQTLCYSKCVKMLENSLPLLIHYLKFKDVPVPYTFA
;
A
#
# COMPACT_ATOMS: atom_id res chain seq x y z
N MET A 1 -28.49 13.29 -31.68
CA MET A 1 -27.99 11.92 -31.47
C MET A 1 -26.48 11.97 -31.39
N VAL A 2 -25.92 12.06 -30.19
CA VAL A 2 -24.49 11.78 -29.96
C VAL A 2 -24.47 10.56 -29.06
N SER A 3 -23.82 9.51 -29.57
CA SER A 3 -23.85 8.15 -29.07
C SER A 3 -23.44 8.09 -27.60
N GLN A 4 -24.30 7.49 -26.77
CA GLN A 4 -23.94 7.04 -25.44
C GLN A 4 -22.94 5.90 -25.58
N GLY A 5 -21.70 6.15 -25.17
CA GLY A 5 -20.63 5.17 -25.29
C GLY A 5 -19.40 5.54 -24.50
N GLU A 6 -19.55 5.86 -23.21
CA GLU A 6 -18.45 5.91 -22.24
C GLU A 6 -19.00 5.83 -20.81
N CYS A 7 -19.42 4.63 -20.40
CA CYS A 7 -19.87 4.34 -19.03
C CYS A 7 -18.81 3.50 -18.31
N LEU A 8 -17.61 4.03 -18.06
CA LEU A 8 -16.62 3.40 -17.19
C LEU A 8 -15.78 4.46 -16.45
N ARG A 9 -16.03 4.61 -15.14
CA ARG A 9 -15.36 5.47 -14.14
C ARG A 9 -15.90 6.89 -13.94
N GLN A 10 -17.14 7.01 -13.49
CA GLN A 10 -17.49 8.12 -12.59
C GLN A 10 -16.98 7.77 -11.18
N HIS A 11 -15.76 8.20 -10.86
CA HIS A 11 -15.35 8.27 -9.46
C HIS A 11 -16.12 9.46 -8.86
N SER A 12 -17.25 9.22 -8.20
CA SER A 12 -17.92 10.30 -7.46
C SER A 12 -17.00 10.77 -6.33
N ALA A 13 -16.97 12.09 -6.07
CA ALA A 13 -16.21 12.65 -4.95
C ALA A 13 -16.57 11.99 -3.62
N GLU A 14 -17.84 11.59 -3.46
CA GLU A 14 -18.33 10.85 -2.30
C GLU A 14 -17.66 9.47 -2.15
N THR A 15 -17.49 8.74 -3.26
CA THR A 15 -16.81 7.43 -3.23
C THR A 15 -15.36 7.58 -2.81
N PHE A 16 -14.66 8.58 -3.35
CA PHE A 16 -13.27 8.82 -3.00
C PHE A 16 -13.12 9.36 -1.57
N GLN A 17 -14.06 10.17 -1.07
CA GLN A 17 -14.05 10.67 0.30
C GLN A 17 -14.05 9.53 1.34
N ARG A 18 -14.91 8.52 1.14
CA ARG A 18 -14.96 7.34 2.04
C ARG A 18 -13.63 6.57 2.03
N LEU A 19 -13.03 6.42 0.85
CA LEU A 19 -11.70 5.82 0.71
C LEU A 19 -10.63 6.66 1.39
N TRP A 20 -10.63 7.98 1.19
CA TRP A 20 -9.67 8.92 1.75
C TRP A 20 -9.67 8.92 3.27
N GLN A 21 -10.85 8.87 3.90
CA GLN A 21 -10.98 8.71 5.35
C GLN A 21 -10.29 7.45 5.88
N ALA A 22 -10.36 6.34 5.12
CA ALA A 22 -9.73 5.09 5.51
C ALA A 22 -8.22 5.07 5.29
N ILE A 23 -7.68 5.87 4.36
CA ILE A 23 -6.26 5.78 3.97
C ILE A 23 -5.40 6.99 4.38
N SER A 24 -6.01 8.13 4.69
CA SER A 24 -5.29 9.36 5.06
C SER A 24 -4.41 9.22 6.31
N PHE A 25 -4.77 8.30 7.23
CA PHE A 25 -3.99 8.06 8.45
C PHE A 25 -2.61 7.46 8.20
N TRP A 26 -2.37 6.82 7.05
CA TRP A 26 -1.10 6.12 6.78
C TRP A 26 0.08 7.06 6.53
N GLN A 27 -0.17 8.38 6.37
CA GLN A 27 0.87 9.39 6.15
C GLN A 27 1.90 8.97 5.08
N CYS A 28 1.38 8.54 3.92
CA CYS A 28 2.20 8.19 2.77
C CYS A 28 3.01 9.41 2.29
N TYR A 29 4.24 9.19 1.83
CA TYR A 29 5.10 10.26 1.31
C TYR A 29 4.57 10.85 -0.02
N PHE A 30 3.96 10.02 -0.86
CA PHE A 30 3.33 10.44 -2.11
C PHE A 30 2.18 9.49 -2.48
N TRP A 31 1.25 9.97 -3.29
CA TRP A 31 0.10 9.23 -3.81
C TRP A 31 0.20 9.07 -5.32
N VAL A 32 0.17 7.83 -5.80
CA VAL A 32 0.17 7.56 -7.25
C VAL A 32 -1.25 7.33 -7.74
N SER A 33 -1.66 8.05 -8.78
CA SER A 33 -3.04 8.01 -9.29
C SER A 33 -3.11 8.07 -10.82
N ASP A 34 -4.30 7.86 -11.37
CA ASP A 34 -4.60 7.94 -12.81
C ASP A 34 -4.91 9.35 -13.32
N GLY A 35 -4.73 10.39 -12.48
CA GLY A 35 -4.90 11.79 -12.89
C GLY A 35 -6.35 12.28 -12.94
N ASN A 36 -7.27 11.59 -12.25
CA ASN A 36 -8.66 12.02 -12.14
C ASN A 36 -8.76 13.37 -11.38
N PRO A 37 -9.58 14.33 -11.86
CA PRO A 37 -9.75 15.64 -11.22
C PRO A 37 -10.34 15.60 -9.80
N VAL A 38 -10.87 14.46 -9.35
CA VAL A 38 -11.41 14.32 -7.99
C VAL A 38 -10.32 14.23 -6.92
N TYR A 39 -9.13 13.71 -7.25
CA TYR A 39 -8.10 13.48 -6.24
C TYR A 39 -7.45 14.75 -5.68
N PRO A 40 -7.12 15.79 -6.49
CA PRO A 40 -6.57 17.05 -5.98
C PRO A 40 -7.48 17.77 -4.97
N ILE A 41 -8.77 17.42 -4.91
CA ILE A 41 -9.72 17.99 -3.94
C ILE A 41 -9.40 17.52 -2.50
N PHE A 42 -8.76 16.35 -2.34
CA PHE A 42 -8.48 15.74 -1.04
C PHE A 42 -6.98 15.55 -0.76
N ILE A 43 -6.18 15.31 -1.80
CA ILE A 43 -4.74 15.11 -1.68
C ILE A 43 -4.07 16.50 -1.72
N PRO A 44 -3.16 16.81 -0.77
CA PRO A 44 -2.42 18.07 -0.82
C PRO A 44 -1.67 18.28 -2.14
N ASP A 45 -1.61 19.54 -2.58
CA ASP A 45 -0.88 19.92 -3.78
C ASP A 45 0.60 19.54 -3.68
N GLY A 46 1.10 18.80 -4.67
CA GLY A 46 2.48 18.32 -4.73
C GLY A 46 2.70 16.88 -4.22
N ASP A 47 1.74 16.30 -3.48
CA ASP A 47 1.85 14.93 -2.98
C ASP A 47 1.37 13.88 -4.01
N GLN A 48 0.70 14.31 -5.08
CA GLN A 48 0.15 13.44 -6.11
C GLN A 48 1.13 13.27 -7.29
N ILE A 49 1.46 12.03 -7.61
CA ILE A 49 2.24 11.65 -8.79
C ILE A 49 1.31 10.99 -9.81
N VAL A 50 1.19 11.60 -10.99
CA VAL A 50 0.45 11.04 -12.13
C VAL A 50 1.45 10.47 -13.13
N SER A 51 1.74 9.18 -13.01
CA SER A 51 2.65 8.49 -13.94
C SER A 51 2.29 7.02 -14.11
N LYS A 52 2.15 6.60 -15.36
CA LYS A 52 1.82 5.20 -15.72
C LYS A 52 2.88 4.22 -15.22
N THR A 53 4.16 4.56 -15.38
CA THR A 53 5.29 3.71 -14.96
C THR A 53 5.31 3.52 -13.45
N TYR A 54 5.15 4.61 -12.68
CA TYR A 54 5.09 4.53 -11.23
C TYR A 54 3.88 3.75 -10.74
N ARG A 55 2.72 3.94 -11.37
CA ARG A 55 1.51 3.18 -11.02
C ARG A 55 1.72 1.68 -11.18
N THR A 56 2.20 1.24 -12.35
CA THR A 56 2.46 -0.19 -12.61
C THR A 56 3.49 -0.76 -11.63
N ARG A 57 4.51 0.02 -11.25
CA ARG A 57 5.49 -0.39 -10.24
C ARG A 57 4.84 -0.58 -8.86
N VAL A 58 4.05 0.38 -8.40
CA VAL A 58 3.34 0.30 -7.10
C VAL A 58 2.33 -0.87 -7.09
N GLU A 59 1.59 -1.06 -8.18
CA GLU A 59 0.69 -2.21 -8.35
C GLU A 59 1.43 -3.55 -8.30
N GLY A 60 2.61 -3.62 -8.92
CA GLY A 60 3.48 -4.79 -8.89
C GLY A 60 3.96 -5.13 -7.47
N GLU A 61 4.44 -4.13 -6.72
CA GLU A 61 4.86 -4.33 -5.32
C GLU A 61 3.69 -4.75 -4.44
N ASN A 62 2.52 -4.12 -4.59
CA ASN A 62 1.30 -4.50 -3.85
C ASN A 62 0.86 -5.95 -4.15
N THR A 63 0.95 -6.37 -5.42
CA THR A 63 0.65 -7.75 -5.82
C THR A 63 1.62 -8.72 -5.20
N ARG A 64 2.92 -8.38 -5.18
CA ARG A 64 3.96 -9.18 -4.55
C ARG A 64 3.76 -9.32 -3.03
N LEU A 65 3.40 -8.23 -2.34
CA LEU A 65 3.06 -8.26 -0.92
C LEU A 65 1.86 -9.18 -0.64
N ARG A 66 0.76 -9.04 -1.39
CA ARG A 66 -0.42 -9.92 -1.26
C ARG A 66 -0.06 -11.38 -1.49
N HIS A 67 0.79 -11.66 -2.48
CA HIS A 67 1.26 -13.02 -2.76
C HIS A 67 2.03 -13.61 -1.57
N TYR A 68 2.95 -12.87 -0.95
CA TYR A 68 3.67 -13.35 0.22
C TYR A 68 2.76 -13.52 1.44
N LEU A 69 1.84 -12.59 1.68
CA LEU A 69 0.86 -12.71 2.77
C LEU A 69 -0.05 -13.94 2.58
N ALA A 70 -0.46 -14.26 1.35
CA ALA A 70 -1.24 -15.46 1.06
C ALA A 70 -0.46 -16.76 1.37
N ARG A 71 0.88 -16.74 1.30
CA ARG A 71 1.71 -17.89 1.71
C ARG A 71 1.73 -18.07 3.22
N LEU A 72 1.66 -17.00 4.01
CA LEU A 72 1.57 -17.08 5.47
C LEU A 72 0.29 -17.77 5.94
N HIS A 73 -0.82 -17.58 5.21
CA HIS A 73 -2.09 -18.24 5.50
C HIS A 73 -1.99 -19.78 5.47
N ARG A 74 -1.03 -20.36 4.73
CA ARG A 74 -0.87 -21.81 4.62
C ARG A 74 -0.30 -22.47 5.88
N GLN A 75 0.03 -21.71 6.93
CA GLN A 75 0.50 -22.19 8.24
C GLN A 75 1.51 -23.35 8.12
N THR A 76 2.49 -23.19 7.22
CA THR A 76 3.49 -24.24 7.00
C THR A 76 4.23 -24.56 8.30
N LEU A 77 4.77 -25.78 8.39
CA LEU A 77 5.36 -26.34 9.60
C LEU A 77 6.36 -25.42 10.35
N CYS A 78 7.08 -24.53 9.64
CA CYS A 78 7.98 -23.56 10.26
C CYS A 78 7.25 -22.41 10.97
N TYR A 79 6.10 -21.95 10.45
CA TYR A 79 5.35 -20.80 10.97
C TYR A 79 4.32 -21.23 12.02
N SER A 80 3.74 -22.44 11.91
CA SER A 80 2.81 -22.98 12.91
C SER A 80 3.49 -23.40 14.21
N LYS A 81 4.79 -23.73 14.17
CA LYS A 81 5.56 -24.10 15.37
C LYS A 81 5.85 -22.93 16.31
N CYS A 82 5.92 -21.70 15.81
CA CYS A 82 6.18 -20.53 16.65
C CYS A 82 5.56 -19.25 16.05
N VAL A 83 4.29 -19.03 16.33
CA VAL A 83 3.56 -17.81 15.91
C VAL A 83 4.25 -16.54 16.43
N LYS A 84 4.86 -16.60 17.62
CA LYS A 84 5.57 -15.47 18.22
C LYS A 84 6.78 -15.00 17.41
N MET A 85 7.51 -15.95 16.80
CA MET A 85 8.60 -15.63 15.87
C MET A 85 8.08 -14.95 14.60
N LEU A 86 6.92 -15.38 14.08
CA LEU A 86 6.29 -14.74 12.93
C LEU A 86 5.85 -13.30 13.25
N GLU A 87 5.20 -13.10 14.41
CA GLU A 87 4.80 -11.78 14.90
C GLU A 87 5.97 -10.81 15.04
N ASN A 88 7.16 -11.28 15.45
CA ASN A 88 8.35 -10.45 15.61
C ASN A 88 9.12 -10.23 14.29
N SER A 89 9.14 -11.24 13.42
CA SER A 89 9.88 -11.18 12.15
C SER A 89 9.24 -10.27 11.11
N LEU A 90 7.90 -10.15 11.09
CA LEU A 90 7.20 -9.27 10.15
C LEU A 90 7.53 -7.77 10.37
N PRO A 91 7.41 -7.22 11.60
CA PRO A 91 7.87 -5.86 11.90
C PRO A 91 9.36 -5.66 11.61
N LEU A 92 10.20 -6.65 11.95
CA LEU A 92 11.65 -6.57 11.69
C LEU A 92 11.97 -6.50 10.20
N LEU A 93 11.28 -7.31 9.39
CA LEU A 93 11.40 -7.29 7.93
C LEU A 93 10.92 -5.95 7.37
N ILE A 94 9.78 -5.43 7.82
CA ILE A 94 9.25 -4.14 7.38
C ILE A 94 10.22 -3.00 7.76
N HIS A 95 10.76 -3.03 8.98
CA HIS A 95 11.78 -2.08 9.43
C HIS A 95 13.01 -2.14 8.53
N TYR A 96 13.54 -3.34 8.28
CA TYR A 96 14.69 -3.53 7.39
C TYR A 96 14.40 -3.06 5.96
N LEU A 97 13.20 -3.30 5.42
CA LEU A 97 12.84 -2.83 4.09
C LEU A 97 12.76 -1.29 4.02
N LYS A 98 12.30 -0.65 5.10
CA LYS A 98 12.16 0.82 5.20
C LYS A 98 13.49 1.53 5.47
N PHE A 99 14.26 1.05 6.43
CA PHE A 99 15.46 1.72 6.94
C PHE A 99 16.77 1.10 6.47
N LYS A 100 16.72 -0.08 5.85
CA LYS A 100 17.92 -0.89 5.49
C LYS A 100 18.82 -1.21 6.68
N ASP A 101 18.23 -1.19 7.88
CA ASP A 101 18.91 -1.43 9.13
C ASP A 101 18.13 -2.43 9.99
N VAL A 102 18.86 -3.21 10.77
CA VAL A 102 18.31 -4.19 11.71
C VAL A 102 18.59 -3.67 13.11
N PRO A 103 17.58 -3.25 13.88
CA PRO A 103 17.77 -2.80 15.25
C PRO A 103 18.20 -4.01 16.07
N VAL A 104 19.51 -4.16 16.25
CA VAL A 104 20.08 -5.15 17.15
C VAL A 104 19.86 -4.63 18.55
N PRO A 105 19.14 -5.33 19.45
CA PRO A 105 19.08 -4.91 20.84
C PRO A 105 20.52 -4.88 21.35
N TYR A 106 20.97 -3.71 21.79
CA TYR A 106 22.28 -3.55 22.43
C TYR A 106 22.38 -4.62 23.52
N THR A 107 23.30 -5.56 23.36
CA THR A 107 23.69 -6.48 24.41
C THR A 107 24.24 -5.64 25.55
N PHE A 108 23.56 -5.63 26.70
CA PHE A 108 24.15 -5.16 27.94
C PHE A 108 25.38 -6.03 28.20
N ALA A 109 26.56 -5.43 28.06
CA ALA A 109 27.82 -5.97 28.54
C ALA A 109 27.82 -5.98 30.07
#